data_AF-A0A2K3L2D1-F1
#
_entry.id   AF-A0A2K3L2D1-F1
#
_cell.length_a   1.000
_cell.length_b   1.000
_cell.length_c   1.000
_cell.angle_alpha   90.00
_cell.angle_beta   90.00
_cell.angle_gamma   90.00
#
_symmetry.space_group_name_H-M   'P 1'
#
loop_
_entity.id
_entity.type
_entity.pdbx_description
1 polymer ?
#
loop_
_entity_poly.entity_id
_entity_poly.type
_entity_poly.pdbx_seq_one_letter_code
_entity_poly.pdbx_strand_id
1 'polypeptide(L)'
;VLIHCNNFLGVTIKERHANSGATLVDVGLFKHVAVDQILEPGKRVTVAMGANRNLDSDVPREVVSSSKPREEGAYWGYQVRYAHNISSVFNECTYKGGYDCIIGTSEHGQIIKSSELEIPSFRGNIGITLGLGRLIFVLLHFPRKTGGSPSY
;
A
#
# COMPACT_ATOMS: atom_id res chain seq x y z
N VAL A 1 2.58 9.05 21.76
CA VAL A 1 1.63 8.43 20.79
C VAL A 1 2.19 7.06 20.42
N LEU A 2 1.74 6.00 21.09
CA LEU A 2 2.10 4.64 20.72
C LEU A 2 1.26 4.27 19.52
N ILE A 3 1.83 4.34 18.31
CA ILE A 3 1.15 3.83 17.14
C ILE A 3 1.07 2.31 17.35
N HIS A 4 -0.14 1.78 17.51
CA HIS A 4 -0.41 0.34 17.45
C HIS A 4 -0.24 -0.12 15.98
N CYS A 5 0.99 -0.05 15.46
CA CYS A 5 1.36 -0.65 14.19
C CYS A 5 1.67 -2.11 14.44
N ASN A 6 0.77 -3.00 14.02
CA ASN A 6 1.00 -4.45 14.03
C ASN A 6 1.76 -4.93 12.79
N ASN A 7 1.89 -4.07 11.77
CA ASN A 7 2.55 -4.36 10.51
C ASN A 7 3.69 -3.37 10.29
N PHE A 8 4.80 -3.86 9.72
CA PHE A 8 5.97 -3.05 9.38
C PHE A 8 6.36 -3.31 7.93
N LEU A 9 6.83 -2.26 7.26
CA LEU A 9 7.43 -2.39 5.94
C LEU A 9 8.90 -2.74 6.10
N GLY A 10 9.40 -3.70 5.32
CA GLY A 10 10.81 -4.02 5.30
C GLY A 10 11.34 -4.50 3.97
N VAL A 11 12.66 -4.69 3.92
CA VAL A 11 13.39 -5.22 2.76
C VAL A 11 14.18 -6.44 3.17
N THR A 12 14.07 -7.53 2.42
CA THR A 12 14.85 -8.75 2.66
C THR A 12 16.33 -8.49 2.44
N ILE A 13 17.18 -8.94 3.36
CA ILE A 13 18.63 -8.77 3.26
C ILE A 13 19.32 -10.03 2.75
N LYS A 14 20.59 -9.92 2.35
CA LYS A 14 21.37 -11.05 1.84
C LYS A 14 21.72 -12.06 2.93
N GLU A 15 21.90 -11.57 4.16
CA GLU A 15 22.22 -12.39 5.31
C GLU A 15 21.05 -13.30 5.70
N ARG A 16 21.40 -14.49 6.19
CA ARG A 16 20.44 -15.48 6.69
C ARG A 16 20.61 -15.62 8.18
N HIS A 17 19.52 -15.97 8.85
CA HIS A 17 19.56 -16.24 10.28
C HIS A 17 20.52 -17.41 10.55
N ALA A 18 21.54 -17.19 11.40
CA ALA A 18 22.67 -18.12 11.55
C ALA A 18 22.26 -19.55 11.94
N ASN A 19 21.24 -19.68 12.79
CA ASN A 19 20.81 -20.98 13.32
C ASN A 19 19.76 -21.68 12.44
N SER A 20 18.89 -20.92 11.77
CA SER A 20 17.71 -21.47 11.09
C SER A 20 17.73 -21.30 9.57
N GLY A 21 18.68 -20.56 9.02
CA GLY A 21 18.73 -20.22 7.59
C GLY A 21 17.57 -19.31 7.13
N ALA A 22 16.75 -18.82 8.05
CA ALA A 22 15.58 -17.98 7.75
C ALA A 22 15.99 -16.67 7.05
N THR A 23 15.09 -16.13 6.24
CA THR A 23 15.30 -14.81 5.63
C THR A 23 15.27 -13.76 6.72
N LEU A 24 16.24 -12.85 6.71
CA LEU A 24 16.24 -11.66 7.55
C LEU A 24 15.63 -10.49 6.77
N VAL A 25 14.87 -9.66 7.47
CA VAL A 25 14.21 -8.47 6.93
C VAL A 25 14.62 -7.27 7.76
N ASP A 26 15.11 -6.24 7.08
CA ASP A 26 15.29 -4.93 7.67
C ASP A 26 13.95 -4.17 7.65
N VAL A 27 13.39 -3.97 8.84
CA VAL A 27 12.13 -3.26 9.08
C VAL A 27 12.34 -1.86 9.69
N GLY A 28 13.58 -1.36 9.70
CA GLY A 28 13.93 -0.07 10.30
C GLY A 28 13.99 -0.10 11.84
N LEU A 29 14.13 -1.28 12.43
CA LEU A 29 14.36 -1.48 13.86
C LEU A 29 15.85 -1.76 14.12
N PHE A 30 16.28 -1.74 15.38
CA PHE A 30 17.67 -1.94 15.77
C PHE A 30 18.22 -3.34 15.44
N LYS A 31 17.34 -4.33 15.25
CA LYS A 31 17.67 -5.72 14.92
C LYS A 31 16.84 -6.16 13.71
N HIS A 32 17.45 -6.92 12.82
CA HIS A 32 16.76 -7.56 11.71
C HIS A 32 15.80 -8.64 12.20
N VAL A 33 14.66 -8.75 11.51
CA VAL A 33 13.60 -9.68 11.88
C VAL A 33 13.68 -10.91 11.00
N ALA A 34 13.76 -12.09 11.60
CA ALA A 34 13.63 -13.35 10.87
C ALA A 34 12.17 -13.55 10.45
N VAL A 35 11.95 -14.02 9.22
CA VAL A 35 10.62 -14.34 8.71
C VAL A 35 10.46 -15.82 8.38
N ASP A 36 9.22 -16.28 8.40
CA ASP A 36 8.82 -17.68 8.18
C ASP A 36 8.97 -18.17 6.71
N GLN A 37 9.27 -17.26 5.79
CA GLN A 37 9.40 -17.54 4.36
C GLN A 37 10.85 -17.38 3.87
N ILE A 38 11.29 -18.27 2.97
CA ILE A 38 12.56 -18.13 2.26
C ILE A 38 12.35 -17.24 1.04
N LEU A 39 12.86 -16.02 1.09
CA LEU A 39 12.73 -15.02 0.03
C LEU A 39 14.10 -14.62 -0.51
N GLU A 40 14.10 -14.13 -1.74
CA GLU A 40 15.30 -13.54 -2.34
C GLU A 40 15.60 -12.18 -1.69
N PRO A 41 16.89 -11.80 -1.57
CA PRO A 41 17.29 -10.49 -1.07
C PRO A 41 16.77 -9.33 -1.94
N GLY A 42 16.57 -8.16 -1.34
CA GLY A 42 16.13 -6.93 -2.02
C GLY A 42 14.63 -6.85 -2.28
N LYS A 43 13.82 -7.79 -1.77
CA LYS A 43 12.36 -7.79 -1.91
C LYS A 43 11.72 -6.97 -0.81
N ARG A 44 10.83 -6.05 -1.22
CA ARG A 44 9.98 -5.28 -0.30
C ARG A 44 8.84 -6.16 0.22
N VAL A 45 8.69 -6.24 1.53
CA VAL A 45 7.71 -7.09 2.21
C VAL A 45 6.95 -6.32 3.29
N THR A 46 5.77 -6.82 3.66
CA THR A 46 5.04 -6.40 4.85
C THR A 46 5.16 -7.50 5.89
N VAL A 47 5.69 -7.17 7.06
CA VAL A 47 5.90 -8.12 8.16
C VAL A 47 4.88 -7.88 9.26
N ALA A 48 4.16 -8.92 9.67
CA ALA A 48 3.26 -8.87 10.81
C ALA A 48 4.05 -9.07 12.11
N MET A 49 4.18 -7.99 12.88
CA MET A 49 4.88 -7.96 14.17
C MET A 49 3.97 -8.34 15.34
N GLY A 50 2.66 -8.40 15.14
CA GLY A 50 1.69 -8.78 16.18
C GLY A 50 1.81 -7.95 17.47
N ALA A 51 1.27 -8.49 18.57
CA ALA A 51 1.28 -7.81 19.86
C ALA A 51 2.61 -7.94 20.62
N ASN A 52 3.33 -9.04 20.40
CA ASN A 52 4.62 -9.27 21.04
C ASN A 52 5.73 -8.57 20.26
N ARG A 53 6.28 -7.49 20.84
CA ARG A 53 7.37 -6.69 20.25
C ARG A 53 8.76 -7.11 20.70
N ASN A 54 8.88 -8.24 21.40
CA ASN A 54 10.17 -8.79 21.76
C ASN A 54 10.91 -9.23 20.49
N LEU A 55 12.06 -8.60 20.21
CA LEU A 55 12.95 -8.91 19.08
C LEU A 55 14.07 -9.88 19.49
N ASP A 56 14.23 -10.15 20.79
CA ASP A 56 15.20 -11.08 21.33
C ASP A 56 14.70 -12.52 21.25
N SER A 57 13.38 -12.73 21.13
CA SER A 57 12.86 -14.03 20.76
C SER A 57 13.19 -14.32 19.29
N ASP A 58 13.93 -15.39 19.03
CA ASP A 58 14.24 -15.94 17.70
C ASP A 58 13.01 -16.51 16.94
N VAL A 59 11.80 -16.05 17.30
CA VAL A 59 10.54 -16.48 16.69
C VAL A 59 10.38 -15.77 15.33
N PRO A 60 10.34 -16.53 14.22
CA PRO A 60 10.11 -15.94 12.90
C PRO A 60 8.76 -15.23 12.83
N ARG A 61 8.71 -14.12 12.09
CA ARG A 61 7.49 -13.34 11.84
C ARG A 61 6.88 -13.69 10.50
N GLU A 62 5.56 -13.56 10.42
CA GLU A 62 4.81 -13.83 9.20
C GLU A 62 4.99 -12.69 8.18
N VAL A 63 5.30 -13.05 6.93
CA VAL A 63 5.16 -12.11 5.81
C VAL A 63 3.73 -12.15 5.30
N VAL A 64 3.07 -11.00 5.33
CA VAL A 64 1.67 -10.84 4.94
C VAL A 64 1.54 -10.06 3.63
N SER A 65 0.35 -10.14 3.02
CA SER A 65 0.01 -9.33 1.84
C SER A 65 0.19 -7.83 2.09
N SER A 66 0.68 -7.11 1.08
CA SER A 66 0.77 -5.65 1.11
C SER A 66 -0.57 -4.91 1.27
N SER A 67 -1.69 -5.62 1.07
CA SER A 67 -3.04 -5.09 1.24
C SER A 67 -3.57 -5.22 2.67
N LYS A 68 -3.04 -6.15 3.47
CA LYS A 68 -3.57 -6.46 4.83
C LYS A 68 -3.66 -5.23 5.75
N PRO A 69 -2.64 -4.35 5.84
CA PRO A 69 -2.75 -3.15 6.66
C PRO A 69 -3.88 -2.21 6.20
N ARG A 70 -4.17 -2.18 4.88
CA ARG A 70 -5.26 -1.36 4.31
C ARG A 70 -6.62 -1.94 4.64
N GLU A 71 -6.75 -3.26 4.60
CA GLU A 71 -7.96 -3.98 5.00
C GLU A 71 -8.28 -3.76 6.49
N GLU A 72 -7.25 -3.63 7.33
CA GLU A 72 -7.37 -3.25 8.75
C GLU A 72 -7.63 -1.74 8.98
N GLY A 73 -7.70 -0.95 7.90
CA GLY A 73 -8.02 0.48 7.93
C GLY A 73 -6.81 1.41 8.12
N ALA A 74 -5.58 0.89 8.03
CA ALA A 74 -4.37 1.72 8.06
C ALA A 74 -3.97 2.18 6.64
N TYR A 75 -3.53 3.43 6.52
CA TYR A 75 -2.88 3.90 5.30
C TYR A 75 -1.53 3.20 5.13
N TRP A 76 -1.30 2.56 3.97
CA TRP A 76 -0.10 1.76 3.70
C TRP A 76 0.72 2.27 2.50
N GLY A 77 0.74 3.60 2.32
CA GLY A 77 1.42 4.24 1.21
C GLY A 77 0.68 4.09 -0.12
N TYR A 78 1.40 4.37 -1.21
CA TYR A 78 0.92 4.28 -2.59
C TYR A 78 1.87 3.44 -3.45
N GLN A 79 1.36 2.91 -4.55
CA GLN A 79 2.16 2.25 -5.59
C GLN A 79 2.26 3.19 -6.78
N VAL A 80 3.47 3.35 -7.30
CA VAL A 80 3.72 4.13 -8.51
C VAL A 80 3.72 3.17 -9.69
N ARG A 81 2.92 3.49 -10.72
CA ARG A 81 2.92 2.79 -12.00
C ARG A 81 3.19 3.80 -13.11
N TYR A 82 4.13 3.48 -13.97
CA TYR A 82 4.36 4.23 -15.20
C TYR A 82 3.40 3.76 -16.30
N ALA A 83 2.86 4.68 -17.08
CA ALA A 83 2.03 4.38 -18.25
C ALA A 83 2.53 5.21 -19.43
N HIS A 84 2.69 4.57 -20.60
CA HIS A 84 3.25 5.21 -21.80
C HIS A 84 2.34 6.29 -22.40
N ASN A 85 1.04 6.18 -22.16
CA ASN A 85 0.02 7.10 -22.64
C ASN A 85 -1.21 7.04 -21.70
N ILE A 86 -2.16 7.97 -21.89
CA ILE A 86 -3.39 8.04 -21.10
C ILE A 86 -4.25 6.78 -21.21
N SER A 87 -4.31 6.16 -22.39
CA SER A 87 -5.12 4.95 -22.61
C SER A 87 -4.60 3.76 -21.79
N SER A 88 -3.27 3.60 -21.72
CA SER A 88 -2.60 2.62 -20.86
C SER A 88 -2.84 2.85 -19.37
N VAL A 89 -3.19 4.07 -18.93
CA VAL A 89 -3.62 4.28 -17.54
C VAL A 89 -4.87 3.45 -17.26
N PHE A 90 -5.86 3.49 -18.15
CA PHE A 90 -7.14 2.83 -17.92
C PHE A 90 -7.12 1.33 -18.26
N ASN A 91 -6.53 0.97 -19.39
CA ASN A 91 -6.60 -0.40 -19.91
C ASN A 91 -5.62 -1.36 -19.20
N GLU A 92 -4.50 -0.86 -18.68
CA GLU A 92 -3.48 -1.65 -17.98
C GLU A 92 -3.56 -1.45 -16.46
N CYS A 93 -4.78 -1.28 -15.95
CA CYS A 93 -5.02 -1.16 -14.53
C CYS A 93 -4.74 -2.51 -13.82
N THR A 94 -3.91 -2.49 -12.78
CA THR A 94 -3.54 -3.70 -12.01
C THR A 94 -4.66 -4.21 -11.10
N TYR A 95 -5.75 -3.44 -10.96
CA TYR A 95 -6.87 -3.79 -10.10
C TYR A 95 -7.94 -4.53 -10.88
N LYS A 96 -8.42 -5.63 -10.30
CA LYS A 96 -9.55 -6.39 -10.85
C LYS A 96 -10.79 -5.50 -10.88
N GLY A 97 -11.32 -5.26 -12.09
CA GLY A 97 -12.47 -4.38 -12.30
C GLY A 97 -12.12 -2.94 -12.70
N GLY A 98 -10.83 -2.57 -12.78
CA GLY A 98 -10.42 -1.24 -13.22
C GLY A 98 -10.73 -0.12 -12.22
N TYR A 99 -10.82 1.11 -12.72
CA TYR A 99 -11.21 2.28 -11.93
C TYR A 99 -12.73 2.42 -11.91
N ASP A 100 -13.30 2.56 -10.72
CA ASP A 100 -14.74 2.78 -10.54
C ASP A 100 -15.10 4.26 -10.78
N CYS A 101 -14.15 5.16 -10.55
CA CYS A 101 -14.30 6.61 -10.73
C CYS A 101 -13.00 7.16 -11.32
N ILE A 102 -13.12 8.01 -12.35
CA ILE A 102 -11.98 8.68 -13.00
C ILE A 102 -12.23 10.19 -12.93
N ILE A 103 -11.28 10.91 -12.34
CA ILE A 103 -11.29 12.38 -12.25
C ILE A 103 -10.16 12.90 -13.13
N GLY A 104 -10.53 13.58 -14.21
CA GLY A 104 -9.58 14.31 -15.06
C GLY A 104 -9.60 15.80 -14.74
N THR A 105 -8.44 16.39 -14.52
CA THR A 105 -8.32 17.85 -14.38
C THR A 105 -7.77 18.46 -15.67
N SER A 106 -8.41 19.52 -16.15
CA SER A 106 -8.01 20.26 -17.35
C SER A 106 -8.26 21.75 -17.12
N GLU A 107 -7.44 22.62 -17.72
CA GLU A 107 -7.69 24.07 -17.78
C GLU A 107 -8.99 24.40 -18.52
N HIS A 108 -9.39 23.52 -19.45
CA HIS A 108 -10.66 23.58 -20.16
C HIS A 108 -11.76 22.74 -19.49
N GLY A 109 -11.49 22.24 -18.27
CA GLY A 109 -12.45 21.45 -17.50
C GLY A 109 -13.54 22.32 -16.87
N GLN A 110 -14.53 21.67 -16.27
CA GLN A 110 -15.54 22.36 -15.48
C GLN A 110 -14.91 22.91 -14.19
N ILE A 111 -15.18 24.17 -13.88
CA ILE A 111 -14.80 24.76 -12.60
C ILE A 111 -15.79 24.27 -11.56
N ILE A 112 -15.36 23.32 -10.73
CA ILE A 112 -16.15 22.77 -9.64
C ILE A 112 -15.60 23.32 -8.32
N LYS A 113 -16.45 23.99 -7.53
CA LYS A 113 -16.06 24.42 -6.18
C LYS A 113 -15.99 23.21 -5.26
N SER A 114 -15.12 23.27 -4.24
CA SER A 114 -15.00 22.16 -3.26
C SER A 114 -16.33 21.83 -2.57
N SER A 115 -17.24 22.79 -2.43
CA SER A 115 -18.58 22.60 -1.84
C SER A 115 -19.57 21.90 -2.76
N GLU A 116 -19.29 21.84 -4.06
CA GLU A 116 -20.16 21.28 -5.10
C GLU A 116 -19.61 19.95 -5.66
N LEU A 117 -18.41 19.53 -5.21
CA LEU A 117 -17.77 18.31 -5.65
C LEU A 117 -18.40 17.09 -4.99
N GLU A 118 -19.38 16.50 -5.65
CA GLU A 118 -19.93 15.20 -5.28
C GLU A 118 -19.14 14.08 -5.96
N ILE A 119 -18.37 13.32 -5.16
CA ILE A 119 -17.67 12.14 -5.66
C ILE A 119 -18.66 10.97 -5.64
N PRO A 120 -19.00 10.36 -6.80
CA PRO A 120 -19.92 9.24 -6.85
C PRO A 120 -19.40 8.07 -6.01
N SER A 121 -20.29 7.24 -5.48
CA SER A 121 -19.88 6.09 -4.69
C SER A 121 -19.02 5.13 -5.51
N PHE A 122 -17.78 4.90 -5.07
CA PHE A 122 -16.84 3.95 -5.67
C PHE A 122 -16.45 2.87 -4.65
N ARG A 123 -16.05 1.68 -5.13
CA ARG A 123 -15.77 0.53 -4.26
C ARG A 123 -14.38 0.60 -3.62
N GLY A 124 -13.43 1.20 -4.33
CA GLY A 124 -12.10 1.47 -3.77
C GLY A 124 -11.10 2.07 -4.75
N ASN A 125 -11.37 2.04 -6.06
CA ASN A 125 -10.40 2.45 -7.07
C ASN A 125 -10.79 3.78 -7.71
N ILE A 126 -10.08 4.85 -7.34
CA ILE A 126 -10.17 6.14 -8.02
C ILE A 126 -8.94 6.36 -8.90
N GLY A 127 -9.16 6.72 -10.16
CA GLY A 127 -8.13 7.17 -11.07
C GLY A 127 -8.14 8.70 -11.12
N ILE A 128 -7.02 9.35 -10.83
CA ILE A 128 -6.90 10.80 -10.98
C ILE A 128 -5.87 11.07 -12.09
N THR A 129 -6.25 11.88 -13.07
CA THR A 129 -5.37 12.27 -14.18
C THR A 129 -5.20 13.79 -14.17
N LEU A 130 -3.95 14.23 -14.13
CA LEU A 130 -3.58 15.64 -14.20
C LEU A 130 -2.96 15.92 -15.57
N GLY A 131 -3.58 16.80 -16.36
CA GLY A 131 -3.05 17.22 -17.66
C GLY A 131 -2.21 18.49 -17.51
N LEU A 132 -0.90 18.41 -17.73
CA LEU A 132 -0.01 19.59 -17.78
C LEU A 132 1.16 19.33 -18.73
N GLY A 133 0.92 19.38 -20.06
CA GLY A 133 1.91 19.48 -21.15
C GLY A 133 2.98 18.37 -21.31
N ARG A 134 3.30 17.63 -20.25
CA ARG A 134 4.23 16.51 -20.13
C ARG A 134 3.60 15.55 -19.13
N LEU A 135 3.02 14.50 -19.69
CA LEU A 135 2.18 13.49 -19.04
C LEU A 135 2.87 12.87 -17.81
N ILE A 136 2.48 13.28 -16.60
CA ILE A 136 2.79 12.55 -15.35
C ILE A 136 1.44 12.16 -14.72
N PHE A 137 1.12 10.88 -14.75
CA PHE A 137 -0.06 10.34 -14.07
C PHE A 137 0.33 9.84 -12.68
N VAL A 138 -0.10 10.55 -11.64
CA VAL A 138 0.04 10.08 -10.26
C VAL A 138 -1.25 9.40 -9.86
N LEU A 139 -1.21 8.07 -9.79
CA LEU A 139 -2.35 7.31 -9.29
C LEU A 139 -2.35 7.30 -7.76
N LEU A 140 -3.34 7.98 -7.18
CA LEU A 140 -3.58 7.95 -5.74
C LEU A 140 -4.75 7.00 -5.44
N HIS A 141 -4.45 5.88 -4.80
CA HIS A 141 -5.46 4.94 -4.33
C HIS A 141 -5.88 5.27 -2.89
N PHE A 142 -7.17 5.48 -2.67
CA PHE A 142 -7.77 5.72 -1.36
C PHE A 142 -8.75 4.59 -1.04
N PRO A 143 -8.39 3.61 -0.18
CA PRO A 143 -9.38 2.67 0.34
C PRO A 143 -10.30 3.43 1.30
N ARG A 144 -11.61 3.40 1.05
CA ARG A 144 -12.61 3.83 2.04
C ARG A 144 -12.92 2.63 2.94
N LYS A 145 -13.09 2.85 4.25
CA LYS A 145 -13.75 1.87 5.12
C LYS A 145 -15.12 1.59 4.53
N THR A 146 -15.38 0.36 4.08
CA THR A 146 -16.75 -0.13 3.98
C THR A 146 -17.32 -0.11 5.40
N GLY A 147 -18.40 0.64 5.59
CA GLY A 147 -18.96 0.92 6.92
C GLY A 147 -19.20 -0.35 7.72
N GLY A 148 -18.43 -0.52 8.79
CA GLY A 148 -18.93 -1.17 10.00
C GLY A 148 -19.65 -0.08 10.78
N SER A 149 -20.94 -0.29 11.04
CA SER A 149 -21.70 0.49 12.02
C SER A 149 -20.93 0.57 13.34
N PRO A 150 -20.93 1.73 14.02
CA PRO A 150 -20.46 1.79 15.39
C PRO A 150 -21.49 1.07 16.27
N SER A 151 -21.16 -0.12 16.76
CA SER A 151 -21.86 -0.72 17.88
C SER A 151 -21.51 0.09 19.12
N TYR A 152 -22.47 0.86 19.64
CA TYR A 152 -22.46 1.37 21.01
C TYR A 152 -22.68 0.24 22.00
#